data_AF-A0A9D7ZSY7-F1
#
_entry.id   AF-A0A9D7ZSY7-F1
#
_cell.length_a   1.000
_cell.length_b   1.000
_cell.length_c   1.000
_cell.angle_alpha   90.00
_cell.angle_beta   90.00
_cell.angle_gamma   90.00
#
_symmetry.space_group_name_H-M   'P 1'
#
loop_
_entity.id
_entity.type
_entity.pdbx_description
1 polymer ?
#
loop_
_entity_poly.entity_id
_entity_poly.type
_entity_poly.pdbx_seq_one_letter_code
_entity_poly.pdbx_strand_id
1 'polypeptide(L)'
;LSGAADNEYVHAARDLGATEFLAKPFSAETVSRRILEIVNFPRQFVTTESFFGPDRRRLGGNTSGSERRVNQEKDVTIVYSADKVVKPETSSDVWYFRLPNTLKEKAGGLGMSGPGELPLKFLDEAEEQLQRAALDFTEWAHDYLKRLSSLCVKALGGAGNRRAYFEEINLLAHELRGQGGTFGYPLITIFGKMLYDTTGKNCCEDDNAVEIVKAHIDAMRAVLRDKVSGDGDKIGRELRLSLETAVDKLTSKVP
;
A
#
# COMPACT_ATOMS: atom_id res chain seq x y z
N LEU A 1 -1.16 -6.73 -1.25
CA LEU A 1 -1.32 -5.83 -0.08
C LEU A 1 0.00 -5.12 0.15
N SER A 2 0.03 -3.81 0.35
CA SER A 2 1.30 -3.07 0.51
C SER A 2 1.16 -1.80 1.35
N GLY A 3 2.20 -1.44 2.10
CA GLY A 3 2.38 -0.10 2.68
C GLY A 3 2.96 0.93 1.70
N ALA A 4 3.59 0.47 0.62
CA ALA A 4 3.93 1.24 -0.57
C ALA A 4 2.74 1.21 -1.53
N ALA A 5 1.88 2.22 -1.46
CA ALA A 5 0.65 2.31 -2.26
C ALA A 5 0.63 3.56 -3.16
N ASP A 6 1.80 4.14 -3.43
CA ASP A 6 1.95 5.25 -4.34
C ASP A 6 1.61 4.82 -5.77
N ASN A 7 1.28 5.78 -6.62
CA ASN A 7 0.70 5.53 -7.96
C ASN A 7 1.57 4.57 -8.79
N GLU A 8 2.89 4.73 -8.73
CA GLU A 8 3.87 3.89 -9.41
C GLU A 8 3.79 2.42 -9.00
N TYR A 9 3.72 2.12 -7.69
CA TYR A 9 3.62 0.76 -7.19
C TYR A 9 2.28 0.11 -7.54
N VAL A 10 1.20 0.88 -7.50
CA VAL A 10 -0.13 0.39 -7.89
C VAL A 10 -0.17 0.05 -9.37
N HIS A 11 0.37 0.91 -10.24
CA HIS A 11 0.46 0.62 -11.67
C HIS A 11 1.39 -0.54 -11.97
N ALA A 12 2.55 -0.61 -11.34
CA ALA A 12 3.48 -1.73 -11.51
C ALA A 12 2.83 -3.06 -11.11
N ALA A 13 2.18 -3.12 -9.95
CA ALA A 13 1.47 -4.33 -9.50
C ALA A 13 0.35 -4.72 -10.48
N ARG A 14 -0.44 -3.74 -10.94
CA ARG A 14 -1.48 -3.95 -11.96
C ARG A 14 -0.88 -4.47 -13.25
N ASP A 15 0.23 -3.90 -13.69
CA ASP A 15 0.85 -4.21 -14.97
C ASP A 15 1.51 -5.59 -14.97
N LEU A 16 1.99 -6.03 -13.80
CA LEU A 16 2.44 -7.41 -13.51
C LEU A 16 1.29 -8.41 -13.35
N GLY A 17 0.03 -7.97 -13.49
CA GLY A 17 -1.14 -8.85 -13.51
C GLY A 17 -1.86 -9.01 -12.17
N ALA A 18 -1.62 -8.14 -11.18
CA ALA A 18 -2.39 -8.16 -9.94
C ALA A 18 -3.88 -7.85 -10.20
N THR A 19 -4.76 -8.77 -9.79
CA THR A 19 -6.22 -8.62 -9.93
C THR A 19 -6.77 -7.52 -9.03
N GLU A 20 -6.30 -7.44 -7.78
CA GLU A 20 -6.68 -6.42 -6.81
C GLU A 20 -5.47 -5.92 -6.00
N PHE A 21 -5.55 -4.68 -5.55
CA PHE A 21 -4.54 -4.04 -4.73
C PHE A 21 -5.18 -3.42 -3.50
N LEU A 22 -4.62 -3.71 -2.32
CA LEU A 22 -5.07 -3.13 -1.06
C LEU A 22 -3.89 -2.44 -0.38
N ALA A 23 -4.03 -1.12 -0.21
CA ALA A 23 -3.10 -0.29 0.52
C ALA A 23 -3.32 -0.47 2.03
N LYS A 24 -2.25 -0.36 2.81
CA LYS A 24 -2.37 -0.16 4.26
C LYS A 24 -2.75 1.30 4.55
N PRO A 25 -3.54 1.59 5.61
CA PRO A 25 -4.07 0.63 6.58
C PRO A 25 -5.28 -0.15 6.07
N PHE A 26 -5.48 -1.38 6.57
CA PHE A 26 -6.62 -2.23 6.26
C PHE A 26 -7.20 -2.86 7.52
N SER A 27 -8.50 -3.20 7.49
CA SER A 27 -9.21 -4.01 8.49
C SER A 27 -9.48 -5.43 7.96
N ALA A 28 -9.88 -6.36 8.84
CA ALA A 28 -10.32 -7.69 8.42
C ALA A 28 -11.49 -7.58 7.44
N GLU A 29 -12.42 -6.65 7.70
CA GLU A 29 -13.55 -6.33 6.83
C GLU A 29 -13.08 -5.89 5.43
N THR A 30 -12.11 -4.98 5.35
CA THR A 30 -11.63 -4.46 4.06
C THR A 30 -10.94 -5.56 3.24
N VAL A 31 -10.16 -6.43 3.89
CA VAL A 31 -9.53 -7.59 3.24
C VAL A 31 -10.61 -8.56 2.75
N SER A 32 -11.56 -8.92 3.62
CA SER A 32 -12.68 -9.80 3.30
C SER A 32 -13.48 -9.31 2.09
N ARG A 33 -13.84 -8.03 2.08
CA ARG A 33 -14.54 -7.40 0.95
C ARG A 33 -13.75 -7.53 -0.35
N ARG A 34 -12.44 -7.32 -0.34
CA ARG A 34 -11.60 -7.50 -1.53
C ARG A 34 -11.52 -8.96 -1.99
N ILE A 35 -11.47 -9.91 -1.07
CA ILE A 35 -11.51 -11.35 -1.39
C ILE A 35 -12.85 -11.69 -2.05
N LEU A 36 -13.97 -11.24 -1.47
CA LEU A 36 -15.30 -11.45 -2.01
C LEU A 36 -15.50 -10.80 -3.38
N GLU A 37 -14.92 -9.63 -3.62
CA GLU A 37 -14.90 -9.00 -4.95
C GLU A 37 -14.20 -9.89 -5.98
N ILE A 38 -13.04 -10.47 -5.66
CA ILE A 38 -12.31 -11.38 -6.57
C ILE A 38 -13.12 -12.66 -6.82
N VAL A 39 -13.75 -13.21 -5.78
CA VAL A 39 -14.54 -14.44 -5.87
C VAL A 39 -15.81 -14.22 -6.69
N ASN A 40 -16.52 -13.12 -6.46
CA ASN A 40 -17.83 -12.87 -7.09
C ASN A 40 -17.71 -12.24 -8.48
N PHE A 41 -16.66 -11.44 -8.69
CA PHE A 41 -16.45 -10.65 -9.90
C PHE A 41 -15.00 -10.78 -10.38
N PRO A 42 -14.55 -12.00 -10.75
CA PRO A 42 -13.19 -12.21 -11.24
C PRO A 42 -12.96 -11.39 -12.51
N ARG A 43 -11.75 -10.83 -12.64
CA ARG A 43 -11.41 -10.07 -13.85
C ARG A 43 -11.35 -10.97 -15.07
N GLN A 44 -11.97 -10.52 -16.15
CA GLN A 44 -11.74 -11.10 -17.47
C GLN A 44 -10.29 -10.87 -17.90
N PHE A 45 -9.70 -11.84 -18.60
CA PHE A 45 -8.41 -11.65 -19.26
C PHE A 45 -8.64 -11.19 -20.69
N VAL A 46 -7.73 -10.37 -21.19
CA VAL A 46 -7.77 -9.79 -22.54
C VAL A 46 -6.46 -10.10 -23.24
N THR A 47 -6.55 -10.57 -24.48
CA THR A 47 -5.40 -10.67 -25.39
C THR A 47 -5.59 -9.70 -26.55
N THR A 48 -4.51 -9.04 -26.91
CA THR A 48 -4.29 -8.26 -28.14
C THR A 48 -2.93 -8.67 -28.71
N GLU A 49 -2.55 -8.13 -29.86
CA GLU A 49 -1.22 -8.36 -30.44
C GLU A 49 -0.07 -8.08 -29.44
N SER A 50 -0.16 -6.97 -28.68
CA SER A 50 0.92 -6.48 -27.81
C SER A 50 0.72 -6.75 -26.32
N PHE A 51 -0.48 -7.15 -25.90
CA PHE A 51 -0.83 -7.30 -24.49
C PHE A 51 -1.62 -8.58 -24.21
N PHE A 52 -1.24 -9.26 -23.13
CA PHE A 52 -2.03 -10.30 -22.48
C PHE A 52 -2.08 -10.04 -20.98
N GLY A 53 -3.28 -10.07 -20.39
CA GLY A 53 -3.43 -9.92 -18.95
C GLY A 53 -4.86 -9.59 -18.52
N PRO A 54 -5.08 -9.34 -17.21
CA PRO A 54 -6.39 -8.97 -16.71
C PRO A 54 -6.85 -7.63 -17.30
N ASP A 55 -8.16 -7.48 -17.53
CA ASP A 55 -8.73 -6.21 -17.97
C ASP A 55 -8.46 -5.14 -16.89
N ARG A 56 -7.73 -4.10 -17.30
CA ARG A 56 -7.31 -3.00 -16.43
C ARG A 56 -8.41 -1.95 -16.23
N ARG A 57 -9.55 -2.08 -16.93
CA ARG A 57 -10.71 -1.21 -16.76
C ARG A 57 -11.43 -1.52 -15.44
N ARG A 58 -11.66 -0.47 -14.63
CA ARG A 58 -12.26 -0.57 -13.29
C ARG A 58 -13.54 0.26 -13.13
N LEU A 59 -13.81 1.18 -14.06
CA LEU A 59 -14.92 2.12 -13.99
C LEU A 59 -15.84 1.92 -15.20
N GLY A 60 -17.12 1.65 -14.91
CA GLY A 60 -18.23 1.96 -15.81
C GLY A 60 -18.66 3.42 -15.69
N GLY A 61 -17.77 4.31 -15.26
CA GLY A 61 -18.07 5.73 -15.13
C GLY A 61 -18.12 6.38 -16.50
N ASN A 62 -19.12 7.25 -16.71
CA ASN A 62 -19.20 8.11 -17.90
C ASN A 62 -17.88 8.87 -18.05
N THR A 63 -17.04 8.46 -19.01
CA THR A 63 -15.92 9.27 -19.44
C THR A 63 -16.49 10.50 -20.13
N SER A 64 -16.09 11.70 -19.73
CA SER A 64 -16.47 12.93 -20.43
C SER A 64 -15.88 12.91 -21.85
N GLY A 65 -16.72 12.73 -22.85
CA GLY A 65 -16.33 12.68 -24.27
C GLY A 65 -17.07 11.59 -25.04
N SER A 66 -16.99 11.64 -26.36
CA SER A 66 -17.49 10.57 -27.23
C SER A 66 -16.67 9.30 -27.04
N GLU A 67 -17.33 8.15 -27.17
CA GLU A 67 -16.66 6.84 -27.21
C GLU A 67 -15.52 6.86 -28.24
N ARG A 68 -14.32 6.49 -27.81
CA ARG A 68 -13.11 6.46 -28.66
C ARG A 68 -12.76 5.05 -29.12
N ARG A 69 -13.40 4.02 -28.57
CA ARG A 69 -13.23 2.63 -29.00
C ARG A 69 -13.84 2.44 -30.39
N VAL A 70 -13.02 1.93 -31.31
CA VAL A 70 -13.46 1.54 -32.65
C VAL A 70 -14.26 0.24 -32.59
N ASN A 71 -13.79 -0.73 -31.79
CA ASN A 71 -14.41 -2.04 -31.65
C ASN A 71 -15.38 -2.05 -30.47
N GLN A 72 -16.54 -2.68 -30.70
CA GLN A 72 -17.56 -2.95 -29.69
C GLN A 72 -17.43 -4.39 -29.18
N GLU A 73 -18.13 -4.73 -28.10
CA GLU A 73 -18.08 -6.08 -27.53
C GLU A 73 -18.45 -7.19 -28.53
N LYS A 74 -19.36 -6.90 -29.48
CA LYS A 74 -19.71 -7.80 -30.59
C LYS A 74 -18.56 -8.12 -31.54
N ASP A 75 -17.53 -7.27 -31.60
CA ASP A 75 -16.37 -7.40 -32.48
C ASP A 75 -15.22 -8.15 -31.75
N VAL A 76 -15.44 -8.56 -30.49
CA VAL A 76 -14.46 -9.24 -29.64
C VAL A 76 -14.66 -10.75 -29.70
N THR A 77 -13.58 -11.50 -29.90
CA THR A 77 -13.61 -12.97 -29.84
C THR A 77 -13.68 -13.43 -28.39
N ILE A 78 -14.65 -14.28 -28.04
CA ILE A 78 -14.77 -14.82 -26.68
C ILE A 78 -14.17 -16.23 -26.63
N VAL A 79 -13.23 -16.43 -25.71
CA VAL A 79 -12.54 -17.70 -25.46
C VAL A 79 -12.97 -18.26 -24.10
N TYR A 80 -13.36 -19.53 -24.07
CA TYR A 80 -13.84 -20.21 -22.86
C TYR A 80 -12.85 -21.25 -22.30
N SER A 81 -11.66 -21.39 -22.92
CA SER A 81 -10.61 -22.34 -22.51
C SER A 81 -9.31 -21.61 -22.19
N ALA A 82 -8.62 -22.06 -21.14
CA ALA A 82 -7.30 -21.57 -20.78
C ALA A 82 -6.17 -22.10 -21.69
N ASP A 83 -6.42 -23.17 -22.45
CA ASP A 83 -5.41 -23.86 -23.24
C ASP A 83 -5.13 -23.16 -24.59
N LYS A 84 -5.98 -22.19 -24.97
CA LYS A 84 -5.87 -21.42 -26.22
C LYS A 84 -5.43 -19.97 -25.94
N VAL A 85 -4.20 -19.79 -25.47
CA VAL A 85 -3.57 -18.46 -25.42
C VAL A 85 -2.75 -18.25 -26.68
N VAL A 86 -3.42 -17.92 -27.78
CA VAL A 86 -2.75 -17.47 -29.02
C VAL A 86 -2.92 -15.96 -29.10
N LYS A 87 -1.85 -15.23 -29.43
CA LYS A 87 -1.94 -13.79 -29.67
C LYS A 87 -2.62 -13.58 -31.03
N PRO A 88 -3.58 -12.65 -31.14
CA PRO A 88 -4.18 -12.31 -32.42
C PRO A 88 -3.12 -11.84 -33.42
N GLU A 89 -3.26 -12.25 -34.69
CA GLU A 89 -2.35 -11.88 -35.76
C GLU A 89 -2.57 -10.44 -36.23
N THR A 90 -3.80 -9.92 -36.10
CA THR A 90 -4.16 -8.55 -36.45
C THR A 90 -4.12 -7.62 -35.25
N SER A 91 -3.57 -6.43 -35.42
CA SER A 91 -3.50 -5.40 -34.38
C SER A 91 -4.88 -4.92 -33.87
N SER A 92 -5.93 -5.08 -34.68
CA SER A 92 -7.31 -4.74 -34.34
C SER A 92 -8.02 -5.82 -33.53
N ASP A 93 -7.50 -7.03 -33.49
CA ASP A 93 -8.20 -8.16 -32.90
C ASP A 93 -8.05 -8.17 -31.37
N VAL A 94 -9.17 -8.37 -30.69
CA VAL A 94 -9.24 -8.41 -29.23
C VAL A 94 -9.95 -9.69 -28.82
N TRP A 95 -9.36 -10.43 -27.89
CA TRP A 95 -9.92 -11.68 -27.37
C TRP A 95 -10.22 -11.53 -25.88
N TYR A 96 -11.42 -11.92 -25.44
CA TYR A 96 -11.83 -11.95 -24.05
C TYR A 96 -11.92 -13.39 -23.55
N PHE A 97 -11.33 -13.65 -22.38
CA PHE A 97 -11.37 -14.96 -21.74
C PHE A 97 -12.47 -14.98 -20.69
N ARG A 98 -13.51 -15.79 -20.94
CA ARG A 98 -14.62 -16.06 -20.01
C ARG A 98 -14.49 -17.46 -19.47
N LEU A 99 -13.57 -17.62 -18.52
CA LEU A 99 -13.29 -18.92 -17.90
C LEU A 99 -14.31 -19.23 -16.79
N PRO A 100 -14.55 -20.52 -16.49
CA PRO A 100 -15.33 -20.92 -15.32
C PRO A 100 -14.77 -20.33 -14.02
N ASN A 101 -15.65 -19.86 -13.13
CA ASN A 101 -15.26 -19.27 -11.86
C ASN A 101 -15.04 -20.34 -10.78
N THR A 102 -13.93 -21.06 -10.91
CA THR A 102 -13.54 -22.12 -9.96
C THR A 102 -13.29 -21.61 -8.55
N LEU A 103 -12.95 -20.32 -8.39
CA LEU A 103 -12.81 -19.70 -7.06
C LEU A 103 -14.16 -19.59 -6.35
N LYS A 104 -15.21 -19.21 -7.07
CA LYS A 104 -16.57 -19.16 -6.54
C LYS A 104 -17.10 -20.55 -6.19
N GLU A 105 -16.82 -21.55 -7.02
CA GLU A 105 -17.16 -22.95 -6.72
C GLU A 105 -16.49 -23.43 -5.43
N LYS A 106 -15.21 -23.06 -5.22
CA LYS A 106 -14.47 -23.39 -3.99
C LYS A 106 -14.96 -22.62 -2.77
N ALA A 107 -15.32 -21.35 -2.92
CA ALA A 107 -15.76 -20.50 -1.81
C ALA A 107 -17.21 -20.78 -1.38
N GLY A 108 -18.11 -21.07 -2.31
CA GLY A 108 -19.52 -21.34 -2.04
C GLY A 108 -19.86 -22.80 -1.77
N GLY A 109 -18.93 -23.73 -2.02
CA GLY A 109 -19.23 -25.17 -2.04
C GLY A 109 -19.95 -25.60 -3.34
N LEU A 110 -19.73 -26.84 -3.75
CA LEU A 110 -20.33 -27.41 -4.97
C LEU A 110 -21.85 -27.23 -4.98
N GLY A 111 -22.37 -26.47 -5.96
CA GLY A 111 -23.81 -26.35 -6.23
C GLY A 111 -24.53 -25.10 -5.70
N MET A 112 -23.84 -24.18 -5.02
CA MET A 112 -24.45 -22.92 -4.57
C MET A 112 -24.53 -21.86 -5.68
N SER A 113 -25.75 -21.41 -6.00
CA SER A 113 -26.03 -20.44 -7.08
C SER A 113 -26.01 -18.97 -6.63
N GLY A 114 -25.65 -18.70 -5.36
CA GLY A 114 -25.58 -17.35 -4.78
C GLY A 114 -24.21 -16.67 -4.96
N PRO A 115 -24.04 -15.40 -4.56
CA PRO A 115 -22.71 -14.83 -4.35
C PRO A 115 -21.96 -15.68 -3.29
N GLY A 116 -20.65 -15.85 -3.47
CA GLY A 116 -19.81 -16.39 -2.41
C GLY A 116 -19.88 -15.47 -1.20
N GLU A 117 -20.03 -16.05 -0.01
CA GLU A 117 -20.08 -15.36 1.27
C GLU A 117 -18.94 -15.85 2.15
N LEU A 118 -18.38 -14.94 2.96
CA LEU A 118 -17.43 -15.28 4.01
C LEU A 118 -18.19 -15.32 5.34
N PRO A 119 -18.18 -16.43 6.10
CA PRO A 119 -18.86 -16.50 7.38
C PRO A 119 -18.40 -15.39 8.34
N LEU A 120 -19.34 -14.65 8.94
CA LEU A 120 -19.06 -13.53 9.85
C LEU A 120 -18.14 -13.92 11.01
N LYS A 121 -18.26 -15.15 11.52
CA LYS A 121 -17.41 -15.68 12.58
C LYS A 121 -15.91 -15.56 12.26
N PHE A 122 -15.50 -15.82 11.01
CA PHE A 122 -14.09 -15.70 10.62
C PHE A 122 -13.63 -14.25 10.52
N LEU A 123 -14.54 -13.32 10.25
CA LEU A 123 -14.25 -11.88 10.27
C LEU A 123 -14.03 -11.40 11.70
N ASP A 124 -14.92 -11.80 12.61
CA ASP A 124 -14.82 -11.48 14.02
C ASP A 124 -13.53 -12.05 14.62
N GLU A 125 -13.22 -13.33 14.36
CA GLU A 125 -11.97 -13.97 14.79
C GLU A 125 -10.73 -13.27 14.22
N ALA A 126 -10.76 -12.83 12.95
CA ALA A 126 -9.65 -12.12 12.32
C ALA A 126 -9.46 -10.70 12.89
N GLU A 127 -10.55 -9.97 13.14
CA GLU A 127 -10.50 -8.64 13.73
C GLU A 127 -10.02 -8.71 15.18
N GLU A 128 -10.44 -9.71 15.95
CA GLU A 128 -9.94 -9.95 17.31
C GLU A 128 -8.42 -10.24 17.32
N GLN A 129 -7.93 -11.04 16.36
CA GLN A 129 -6.49 -11.27 16.21
C GLN A 129 -5.73 -9.98 15.86
N LEU A 130 -6.28 -9.13 14.99
CA LEU A 130 -5.69 -7.85 14.65
C LEU A 130 -5.62 -6.92 15.87
N GLN A 131 -6.68 -6.88 16.67
CA GLN A 131 -6.73 -6.11 17.93
C GLN A 131 -5.72 -6.64 18.95
N ARG A 132 -5.58 -7.96 19.11
CA ARG A 132 -4.55 -8.55 19.98
C ARG A 132 -3.14 -8.16 19.52
N ALA A 133 -2.86 -8.25 18.22
CA ALA A 133 -1.57 -7.80 17.67
C ALA A 133 -1.33 -6.29 17.84
N ALA A 134 -2.39 -5.48 17.89
CA ALA A 134 -2.29 -4.05 18.18
C ALA A 134 -1.84 -3.74 19.61
N LEU A 135 -2.07 -4.66 20.57
CA LEU A 135 -1.57 -4.51 21.94
C LEU A 135 -0.03 -4.54 21.98
N ASP A 136 0.58 -5.33 21.10
CA ASP A 136 2.04 -5.47 20.99
C ASP A 136 2.66 -4.41 20.06
N PHE A 137 1.84 -3.63 19.34
CA PHE A 137 2.32 -2.60 18.41
C PHE A 137 3.19 -1.56 19.10
N THR A 138 2.86 -1.17 20.33
CA THR A 138 3.68 -0.18 21.04
C THR A 138 5.10 -0.70 21.25
N GLU A 139 5.28 -1.96 21.61
CA GLU A 139 6.63 -2.53 21.77
C GLU A 139 7.36 -2.56 20.43
N TRP A 140 6.68 -3.02 19.38
CA TRP A 140 7.20 -3.01 18.00
C TRP A 140 7.65 -1.60 17.56
N ALA A 141 6.83 -0.57 17.79
CA ALA A 141 7.13 0.79 17.39
C ALA A 141 8.32 1.36 18.19
N HIS A 142 8.44 1.05 19.48
CA HIS A 142 9.61 1.42 20.29
C HIS A 142 10.90 0.78 19.75
N ASP A 143 10.87 -0.50 19.36
CA ASP A 143 12.03 -1.18 18.78
C ASP A 143 12.47 -0.55 17.46
N TYR A 144 11.53 -0.17 16.60
CA TYR A 144 11.84 0.56 15.36
C TYR A 144 12.47 1.93 15.64
N LEU A 145 11.92 2.71 16.56
CA LEU A 145 12.48 4.01 16.94
C LEU A 145 13.86 3.89 17.59
N LYS A 146 14.11 2.80 18.33
CA LYS A 146 15.44 2.48 18.89
C LYS A 146 16.44 2.15 17.78
N ARG A 147 16.05 1.36 16.77
CA ARG A 147 16.89 1.07 15.59
C ARG A 147 17.22 2.34 14.82
N LEU A 148 16.21 3.17 14.52
CA LEU A 148 16.39 4.47 13.87
C LEU A 148 17.37 5.36 14.64
N SER A 149 17.24 5.42 15.96
CA SER A 149 18.16 6.20 16.81
C SER A 149 19.59 5.67 16.77
N SER A 150 19.78 4.34 16.77
CA SER A 150 21.10 3.73 16.63
C SER A 150 21.76 4.08 15.30
N LEU A 151 20.99 4.10 14.20
CA LEU A 151 21.46 4.50 12.88
C LEU A 151 21.88 5.98 12.86
N CYS A 152 21.12 6.87 13.51
CA CYS A 152 21.50 8.27 13.65
C CYS A 152 22.82 8.45 14.41
N VAL A 153 23.02 7.70 15.50
CA VAL A 153 24.28 7.73 16.27
C VAL A 153 25.46 7.25 15.42
N LYS A 154 25.29 6.17 14.66
CA LYS A 154 26.33 5.66 13.74
C LYS A 154 26.66 6.67 12.64
N ALA A 155 25.63 7.30 12.05
CA ALA A 155 25.80 8.31 11.01
C ALA A 155 26.59 9.53 11.49
N LEU A 156 26.32 10.02 12.72
CA LEU A 156 27.08 11.12 13.32
C LEU A 156 28.47 10.73 13.80
N GLY A 157 28.65 9.49 14.26
CA GLY A 157 29.94 8.99 14.74
C GLY A 157 30.98 8.78 13.65
N GLY A 158 30.62 8.94 12.36
CA GLY A 158 31.52 8.75 11.21
C GLY A 158 31.98 7.31 11.00
N ALA A 159 31.42 6.34 11.73
CA ALA A 159 31.75 4.94 11.60
C ALA A 159 30.92 4.33 10.47
N GLY A 160 31.56 3.85 9.40
CA GLY A 160 30.89 3.14 8.31
C GLY A 160 30.35 4.03 7.19
N ASN A 161 29.48 3.47 6.35
CA ASN A 161 28.94 4.17 5.18
C ASN A 161 27.64 4.92 5.55
N ARG A 162 27.71 6.25 5.60
CA ARG A 162 26.58 7.11 5.95
C ARG A 162 25.39 6.91 5.02
N ARG A 163 25.64 6.71 3.72
CA ARG A 163 24.62 6.39 2.73
C ARG A 163 23.79 5.16 3.12
N ALA A 164 24.48 4.09 3.50
CA ALA A 164 23.83 2.83 3.87
C ALA A 164 22.91 3.00 5.10
N TYR A 165 23.28 3.88 6.04
CA TYR A 165 22.42 4.18 7.18
C TYR A 165 21.17 4.95 6.79
N PHE A 166 21.28 5.92 5.89
CA PHE A 166 20.12 6.65 5.37
C PHE A 166 19.19 5.73 4.56
N GLU A 167 19.74 4.78 3.78
CA GLU A 167 18.94 3.75 3.10
C GLU A 167 18.21 2.84 4.10
N GLU A 168 18.86 2.40 5.18
CA GLU A 168 18.20 1.60 6.22
C GLU A 168 17.14 2.42 6.99
N ILE A 169 17.41 3.70 7.28
CA ILE A 169 16.43 4.63 7.86
C ILE A 169 15.21 4.75 6.94
N ASN A 170 15.42 4.91 5.63
CA ASN A 170 14.36 5.04 4.65
C ASN A 170 13.47 3.78 4.61
N LEU A 171 14.07 2.59 4.66
CA LEU A 171 13.33 1.31 4.74
C LEU A 171 12.51 1.20 6.03
N LEU A 172 13.08 1.58 7.18
CA LEU A 172 12.35 1.57 8.46
C LEU A 172 11.20 2.58 8.46
N ALA A 173 11.41 3.76 7.87
CA ALA A 173 10.37 4.79 7.72
C ALA A 173 9.21 4.31 6.82
N HIS A 174 9.53 3.58 5.75
CA HIS A 174 8.54 2.95 4.88
C HIS A 174 7.66 1.94 5.64
N GLU A 175 8.27 1.10 6.49
CA GLU A 175 7.54 0.15 7.33
C GLU A 175 6.64 0.86 8.36
N LEU A 176 7.18 1.88 9.05
CA LEU A 176 6.40 2.69 9.99
C LEU A 176 5.19 3.37 9.31
N ARG A 177 5.39 3.90 8.10
CA ARG A 177 4.31 4.44 7.27
C ARG A 177 3.22 3.39 7.03
N GLY A 178 3.63 2.19 6.63
CA GLY A 178 2.72 1.11 6.28
C GLY A 178 1.97 0.52 7.47
N GLN A 179 2.55 0.51 8.67
CA GLN A 179 2.00 -0.25 9.79
C GLN A 179 1.23 0.61 10.81
N GLY A 180 1.58 1.89 10.99
CA GLY A 180 0.99 2.75 12.03
C GLY A 180 -0.54 2.82 12.00
N GLY A 181 -1.13 3.11 10.85
CA GLY A 181 -2.58 3.21 10.70
C GLY A 181 -3.32 1.89 10.91
N THR A 182 -2.70 0.74 10.58
CA THR A 182 -3.34 -0.58 10.76
C THR A 182 -3.56 -0.87 12.24
N PHE A 183 -2.70 -0.35 13.11
CA PHE A 183 -2.76 -0.56 14.56
C PHE A 183 -3.35 0.64 15.32
N GLY A 184 -4.00 1.59 14.63
CA GLY A 184 -4.71 2.71 15.26
C GLY A 184 -3.86 3.95 15.57
N TYR A 185 -2.65 4.05 15.03
CA TYR A 185 -1.73 5.18 15.18
C TYR A 185 -1.48 5.90 13.85
N PRO A 186 -2.46 6.65 13.31
CA PRO A 186 -2.33 7.30 12.00
C PRO A 186 -1.24 8.39 12.00
N LEU A 187 -0.94 9.03 13.13
CA LEU A 187 0.18 9.97 13.24
C LEU A 187 1.54 9.30 12.99
N ILE A 188 1.74 8.04 13.41
CA ILE A 188 2.95 7.28 13.09
C ILE A 188 3.03 7.03 11.58
N THR A 189 1.90 6.75 10.93
CA THR A 189 1.87 6.65 9.46
C THR A 189 2.27 7.96 8.79
N ILE A 190 1.76 9.10 9.27
CA ILE A 190 2.07 10.42 8.73
C ILE A 190 3.55 10.75 8.92
N PHE A 191 4.09 10.63 10.13
CA PHE A 191 5.49 10.93 10.42
C PHE A 191 6.45 9.95 9.74
N GLY A 192 6.07 8.67 9.63
CA GLY A 192 6.79 7.69 8.84
C GLY A 192 6.86 8.07 7.36
N LYS A 193 5.76 8.59 6.78
CA LYS A 193 5.76 9.12 5.40
C LYS A 193 6.70 10.32 5.26
N MET A 194 6.62 11.31 6.17
CA MET A 194 7.48 12.50 6.13
C MET A 194 8.96 12.12 6.23
N LEU A 195 9.28 11.16 7.11
CA LEU A 195 10.64 10.65 7.25
C LEU A 195 11.10 9.90 5.98
N TYR A 196 10.22 9.10 5.38
CA TYR A 196 10.51 8.40 4.12
C TYR A 196 10.80 9.39 2.99
N ASP A 197 9.99 10.44 2.85
CA ASP A 197 10.15 11.45 1.80
C ASP A 197 11.47 12.24 1.97
N THR A 198 11.86 12.52 3.22
CA THR A 198 13.09 13.29 3.54
C THR A 198 14.38 12.47 3.43
N THR A 199 14.31 11.14 3.48
CA THR A 199 15.47 10.23 3.45
C THR A 199 15.59 9.46 2.13
N GLY A 200 14.92 9.93 1.07
CA GLY A 200 14.91 9.29 -0.24
C GLY A 200 16.27 9.29 -0.95
N LYS A 201 16.31 8.76 -2.17
CA LYS A 201 17.58 8.46 -2.88
C LYS A 201 18.54 9.64 -3.06
N ASN A 202 18.04 10.88 -3.10
CA ASN A 202 18.84 12.08 -3.36
C ASN A 202 18.91 13.02 -2.14
N CYS A 203 18.67 12.52 -0.92
CA CYS A 203 18.75 13.35 0.28
C CYS A 203 20.20 13.77 0.58
N CYS A 204 20.35 14.91 1.24
CA CYS A 204 21.61 15.28 1.87
C CYS A 204 21.93 14.27 3.00
N GLU A 205 23.21 14.00 3.21
CA GLU A 205 23.70 13.06 4.22
C GLU A 205 24.60 13.77 5.24
N ASP A 206 24.40 15.08 5.42
CA ASP A 206 25.16 15.90 6.36
C ASP A 206 24.62 15.77 7.80
N ASP A 207 25.22 16.49 8.74
CA ASP A 207 24.81 16.47 10.15
C ASP A 207 23.41 17.07 10.32
N ASN A 208 23.05 18.07 9.50
CA ASN A 208 21.70 18.64 9.49
C ASN A 208 20.64 17.61 9.08
N ALA A 209 20.92 16.78 8.06
CA ALA A 209 20.03 15.72 7.66
C ALA A 209 19.82 14.68 8.78
N VAL A 210 20.86 14.37 9.56
CA VAL A 210 20.69 13.48 10.72
C VAL A 210 19.86 14.14 11.83
N GLU A 211 20.02 15.45 12.07
CA GLU A 211 19.15 16.18 12.99
C GLU A 211 17.69 16.22 12.54
N ILE A 212 17.43 16.31 11.24
CA ILE A 212 16.07 16.18 10.67
C ILE A 212 15.49 14.81 11.00
N VAL A 213 16.25 13.73 10.81
CA VAL A 213 15.80 12.37 11.14
C VAL A 213 15.51 12.25 12.64
N LYS A 214 16.38 12.80 13.52
CA LYS A 214 16.15 12.81 14.97
C LYS A 214 14.86 13.52 15.35
N ALA A 215 14.56 14.67 14.74
CA ALA A 215 13.33 15.40 14.98
C ALA A 215 12.08 14.55 14.67
N HIS A 216 12.11 13.77 13.57
CA HIS A 216 11.03 12.83 13.25
C HIS A 216 10.91 11.71 14.29
N ILE A 217 12.04 11.14 14.74
CA ILE A 217 12.05 10.09 15.78
C ILE A 217 11.44 10.63 17.09
N ASP A 218 11.80 11.83 17.51
CA ASP A 218 11.31 12.42 18.75
C ASP A 218 9.82 12.78 18.68
N ALA A 219 9.34 13.25 17.53
CA ALA A 219 7.91 13.42 17.27
C ALA A 219 7.16 12.07 17.37
N MET A 220 7.68 11.00 16.76
CA MET A 220 7.08 9.67 16.86
C MET A 220 7.12 9.10 18.29
N ARG A 221 8.20 9.33 19.05
CA ARG A 221 8.28 8.97 20.47
C ARG A 221 7.23 9.69 21.30
N ALA A 222 6.97 10.97 21.02
CA ALA A 222 5.93 11.73 21.71
C ALA A 222 4.54 11.12 21.47
N VAL A 223 4.23 10.77 20.22
CA VAL A 223 2.97 10.08 19.86
C VAL A 223 2.80 8.77 20.65
N LEU A 224 3.85 7.95 20.73
CA LEU A 224 3.78 6.66 21.44
C LEU A 224 3.69 6.83 22.96
N ARG A 225 4.47 7.74 23.54
CA ARG A 225 4.49 8.01 24.98
C ARG A 225 3.13 8.48 25.47
N ASP A 226 2.53 9.42 24.73
CA ASP A 226 1.27 10.06 25.12
C ASP A 226 0.06 9.25 24.58
N LYS A 227 0.30 8.08 23.98
CA LYS A 227 -0.68 7.16 23.38
C LYS A 227 -1.71 7.89 22.52
N VAL A 228 -1.25 8.82 21.69
CA VAL A 228 -2.11 9.62 20.83
C VAL A 228 -2.68 8.71 19.72
N SER A 229 -3.88 8.20 19.95
CA SER A 229 -4.63 7.35 19.03
C SER A 229 -5.63 8.16 18.20
N GLY A 230 -6.07 7.60 17.07
CA GLY A 230 -6.92 8.32 16.11
C GLY A 230 -6.18 9.48 15.43
N ASP A 231 -6.91 10.40 14.78
CA ASP A 231 -6.34 11.55 14.05
C ASP A 231 -5.52 12.52 14.93
N GLY A 232 -5.52 12.31 16.24
CA GLY A 232 -4.74 13.08 17.21
C GLY A 232 -5.28 14.47 17.50
N ASP A 233 -6.47 14.83 16.99
CA ASP A 233 -7.15 16.11 17.22
C ASP A 233 -6.19 17.33 17.24
N LYS A 234 -6.19 18.12 18.31
CA LYS A 234 -5.30 19.29 18.45
C LYS A 234 -3.84 18.89 18.64
N ILE A 235 -3.57 17.84 19.42
CA ILE A 235 -2.23 17.38 19.78
C ILE A 235 -1.45 16.92 18.54
N GLY A 236 -2.08 16.13 17.68
CA GLY A 236 -1.50 15.65 16.43
C GLY A 236 -1.16 16.79 15.46
N ARG A 237 -2.05 17.80 15.35
CA ARG A 237 -1.79 19.00 14.54
C ARG A 237 -0.64 19.82 15.09
N GLU A 238 -0.57 20.00 16.41
CA GLU A 238 0.52 20.70 17.08
C GLU A 238 1.86 19.97 16.92
N LEU A 239 1.89 18.65 17.11
CA LEU A 239 3.09 17.83 16.90
C LEU A 239 3.57 17.91 15.45
N ARG A 240 2.65 17.85 14.48
CA ARG A 240 2.98 17.97 13.06
C ARG A 240 3.56 19.35 12.75
N LEU A 241 2.91 20.42 13.20
CA LEU A 241 3.37 21.79 12.99
C LEU A 241 4.74 22.05 13.63
N SER A 242 4.95 21.51 14.83
CA SER A 242 6.22 21.58 15.54
C SER A 242 7.34 20.88 14.76
N LEU A 243 7.06 19.69 14.22
CA LEU A 243 7.99 18.95 13.37
C LEU A 243 8.30 19.70 12.08
N GLU A 244 7.28 20.17 11.35
CA GLU A 244 7.45 20.97 10.12
C GLU A 244 8.35 22.18 10.38
N THR A 245 8.08 22.93 11.47
CA THR A 245 8.88 24.10 11.86
C THR A 245 10.33 23.72 12.19
N ALA A 246 10.56 22.58 12.84
CA ALA A 246 11.91 22.12 13.17
C ALA A 246 12.68 21.73 11.89
N VAL A 247 12.03 21.01 10.98
CA VAL A 247 12.61 20.64 9.68
C VAL A 247 12.92 21.87 8.86
N ASP A 248 12.01 22.84 8.75
CA ASP A 248 12.23 24.08 8.00
C ASP A 248 13.44 24.87 8.52
N LYS A 249 13.59 24.96 9.85
CA LYS A 249 14.74 25.62 10.49
C LYS A 249 16.07 24.92 10.22
N LEU A 250 16.07 23.60 10.14
CA LEU A 250 17.28 22.80 9.86
C LEU A 250 17.64 22.86 8.37
N THR A 251 16.64 22.90 7.50
CA THR A 251 16.83 22.98 6.05
C THR A 251 17.28 24.37 5.60
N SER A 252 16.81 25.44 6.28
CA SER A 252 17.22 26.83 6.01
C SER A 252 18.59 27.22 6.60
N LYS A 253 19.22 26.35 7.39
CA LYS A 253 20.59 26.53 7.90
C LYS A 253 21.69 26.06 6.95
N VAL A 254 21.34 25.56 5.77
CA VAL A 254 22.31 25.17 4.73
C VAL A 254 22.81 26.46 4.05
N PRO A 255 24.12 26.79 4.12
CA PRO A 255 24.68 27.95 3.42
C PRO A 255 24.68 27.79 1.90
#